data_AF-A0A7X2D833-F1
#
_entry.id   AF-A0A7X2D833-F1
#
_cell.length_a   1.000
_cell.length_b   1.000
_cell.length_c   1.000
_cell.angle_alpha   90.00
_cell.angle_beta   90.00
_cell.angle_gamma   90.00
#
_symmetry.space_group_name_H-M   'P 1'
#
loop_
_entity.id
_entity.type
_entity.pdbx_description
1 polymer ?
#
loop_
_entity_poly.entity_id
_entity_poly.type
_entity_poly.pdbx_seq_one_letter_code
_entity_poly.pdbx_strand_id
1 'polypeptide(L)'
;MKTVNALKIRNHLGEVLEELNKTKKPILVSKGRKIQAVLITPEQFKKRFLDYQAEEERKRLVETIKGLRGKSRGTKDSVKVLRELRGYEL
;
A
#
# COMPACT_ATOMS: atom_id res chain seq x y z
N MET A 1 0.61 -1.49 -26.52
CA MET A 1 1.39 -1.60 -25.27
C MET A 1 2.83 -1.79 -25.67
N LYS A 2 3.77 -1.02 -25.09
CA LYS A 2 5.19 -1.06 -25.48
C LYS A 2 5.95 -1.90 -24.45
N THR A 3 6.87 -2.75 -24.90
CA THR A 3 7.75 -3.53 -24.03
C THR A 3 9.14 -2.91 -24.03
N VAL A 4 9.66 -2.62 -22.83
CA VAL A 4 10.98 -2.00 -22.64
C VAL A 4 11.81 -2.88 -21.73
N ASN A 5 13.07 -3.10 -22.11
CA ASN A 5 14.02 -3.88 -21.32
C ASN A 5 14.45 -3.09 -20.07
N ALA A 6 14.60 -3.77 -18.93
CA ALA A 6 15.11 -3.23 -17.68
C ALA A 6 16.45 -2.48 -17.84
N LEU A 7 17.33 -2.92 -18.74
CA LEU A 7 18.60 -2.23 -19.01
C LEU A 7 18.37 -0.84 -19.63
N LYS A 8 17.37 -0.74 -20.52
CA LYS A 8 17.03 0.52 -21.19
C LYS A 8 16.39 1.50 -20.19
N ILE A 9 15.60 1.01 -19.24
CA ILE A 9 15.04 1.81 -18.15
C ILE A 9 16.16 2.37 -17.26
N ARG A 10 17.15 1.54 -16.91
CA ARG A 10 18.27 1.98 -16.06
C ARG A 10 19.02 3.17 -16.65
N ASN A 11 19.23 3.15 -17.97
CA ASN A 11 20.03 4.16 -18.65
C ASN A 11 19.20 5.36 -19.14
N HIS A 12 17.90 5.19 -19.38
CA HIS A 12 17.02 6.20 -20.02
C HIS A 12 15.68 6.36 -19.30
N LEU A 13 15.66 6.39 -17.97
CA LEU A 13 14.41 6.47 -17.21
C LEU A 13 13.59 7.73 -17.57
N GLY A 14 14.26 8.88 -17.74
CA GLY A 14 13.61 10.15 -18.07
C GLY A 14 12.83 10.09 -19.38
N GLU A 15 13.45 9.60 -20.45
CA GLU A 15 12.81 9.44 -21.77
C GLU A 15 11.62 8.47 -21.71
N VAL A 16 11.75 7.37 -20.94
CA VAL A 16 10.68 6.38 -20.77
C VAL A 16 9.49 6.99 -20.03
N LEU A 17 9.73 7.85 -19.03
CA LEU A 17 8.68 8.57 -18.30
C LEU A 17 8.00 9.64 -19.17
N GLU A 18 8.75 10.37 -19.99
CA GLU A 18 8.17 11.29 -20.96
C GLU A 18 7.28 10.56 -21.98
N GLU A 19 7.74 9.41 -22.48
CA GLU A 19 6.96 8.60 -23.41
C GLU A 19 5.68 8.05 -22.77
N LEU A 20 5.78 7.59 -21.51
CA LEU A 20 4.63 7.16 -20.71
C LEU A 20 3.60 8.30 -20.56
N ASN A 21 4.05 9.51 -20.27
CA ASN A 21 3.20 10.68 -20.12
C ASN A 21 2.55 11.11 -21.45
N LYS A 22 3.30 11.04 -22.57
CA LYS A 22 2.79 11.38 -23.91
C LYS A 22 1.77 10.37 -24.42
N THR A 23 2.05 9.08 -24.31
CA THR A 23 1.15 8.04 -24.85
C THR A 23 0.02 7.67 -23.89
N LYS A 24 0.17 7.93 -22.58
CA LYS A 24 -0.77 7.47 -21.52
C LYS A 24 -1.10 5.98 -21.63
N LYS A 25 -0.19 5.17 -22.18
CA LYS A 25 -0.36 3.72 -22.35
C LYS A 25 0.58 2.98 -21.40
N PRO A 26 0.14 1.87 -20.78
CA PRO A 26 1.01 1.06 -19.94
C PRO A 26 2.24 0.55 -20.70
N ILE A 27 3.39 0.63 -20.04
CA ILE A 27 4.67 0.12 -20.55
C ILE A 27 5.02 -1.16 -19.79
N LEU A 28 5.25 -2.24 -20.51
CA LEU A 28 5.66 -3.52 -19.94
C LEU A 28 7.18 -3.53 -19.79
N VAL A 29 7.66 -3.94 -18.63
CA VAL A 29 9.09 -4.05 -18.35
C VAL A 29 9.51 -5.50 -18.44
N SER A 30 10.45 -5.78 -19.34
CA SER A 30 11.05 -7.11 -19.48
C SER A 30 12.46 -7.16 -18.88
N LYS A 31 12.79 -8.28 -18.24
CA LYS A 31 14.16 -8.62 -17.85
C LYS A 31 14.49 -9.97 -18.49
N GLY A 32 15.40 -9.95 -19.46
CA GLY A 32 15.65 -11.11 -20.33
C GLY A 32 14.42 -11.46 -21.17
N ARG A 33 13.94 -12.70 -21.11
CA ARG A 33 12.78 -13.20 -21.88
C ARG A 33 11.44 -13.14 -21.13
N LYS A 34 11.40 -12.57 -19.92
CA LYS A 34 10.18 -12.52 -19.10
C LYS A 34 9.74 -11.08 -18.83
N ILE A 35 8.43 -10.84 -18.91
CA ILE A 35 7.81 -9.60 -18.43
C ILE A 35 7.74 -9.70 -16.91
N GLN A 36 8.29 -8.72 -16.21
CA GLN A 36 8.37 -8.72 -14.75
C GLN A 36 7.59 -7.60 -14.08
N ALA A 37 7.37 -6.48 -14.77
CA ALA A 37 6.66 -5.33 -14.20
C ALA A 37 5.90 -4.55 -15.27
N VAL A 38 5.02 -3.65 -14.81
CA VAL A 38 4.29 -2.70 -15.65
C VAL A 38 4.44 -1.31 -15.06
N LEU A 39 4.80 -0.34 -15.90
CA LEU A 39 4.79 1.08 -15.58
C LEU A 39 3.46 1.68 -16.07
N ILE A 40 2.78 2.39 -15.19
CA ILE A 40 1.54 3.12 -15.44
C ILE A 40 1.60 4.49 -14.79
N THR A 41 0.78 5.43 -15.29
CA THR A 41 0.72 6.76 -14.68
C THR A 41 -0.01 6.69 -13.33
N PRO A 42 0.25 7.64 -12.41
CA PRO A 42 -0.47 7.71 -11.13
C PRO A 42 -1.99 7.81 -11.29
N GLU A 43 -2.47 8.50 -12.33
CA GLU A 43 -3.90 8.59 -12.67
C GLU A 43 -4.50 7.23 -13.04
N GLN A 44 -3.76 6.44 -13.83
CA GLN A 44 -4.17 5.08 -14.20
C GLN A 44 -4.12 4.14 -13.00
N PHE A 45 -3.13 4.32 -12.11
CA PHE A 45 -3.06 3.56 -10.87
C PHE A 45 -4.29 3.86 -9.99
N LYS A 46 -4.62 5.13 -9.75
CA LYS A 46 -5.79 5.56 -8.97
C LYS A 46 -7.11 5.02 -9.53
N LYS A 47 -7.29 5.06 -10.86
CA LYS A 47 -8.54 4.58 -11.49
C LYS A 47 -8.68 3.06 -11.49
N ARG A 48 -7.59 2.31 -11.57
CA ARG A 48 -7.63 0.84 -11.74
C ARG A 48 -7.38 0.06 -10.47
N PHE A 49 -6.74 0.66 -9.46
CA PHE A 49 -6.34 0.01 -8.21
C PHE A 49 -6.94 0.69 -6.98
N LEU A 50 -8.23 1.01 -7.07
CA LEU A 50 -9.01 1.56 -5.95
C LEU A 50 -8.94 0.66 -4.71
N ASP A 51 -9.03 -0.66 -4.90
CA ASP A 51 -8.98 -1.65 -3.82
C ASP A 51 -7.64 -1.65 -3.08
N TYR A 52 -6.53 -1.58 -3.81
CA TYR A 52 -5.19 -1.52 -3.20
C TYR A 52 -4.94 -0.21 -2.46
N GLN A 53 -5.48 0.91 -2.96
CA GLN A 53 -5.42 2.19 -2.26
C GLN A 53 -6.24 2.19 -0.97
N ALA A 54 -7.45 1.61 -1.01
CA ALA A 54 -8.29 1.48 0.18
C ALA A 54 -7.63 0.61 1.26
N GLU A 55 -6.94 -0.47 0.86
CA GLU A 55 -6.19 -1.35 1.77
C GLU A 55 -5.01 -0.61 2.45
N GLU A 56 -4.22 0.15 1.68
CA GLU A 56 -3.13 0.99 2.17
C GLU A 56 -3.63 2.09 3.12
N GLU A 57 -4.69 2.79 2.74
CA GLU A 57 -5.26 3.87 3.54
C GLU A 57 -5.87 3.33 4.85
N ARG A 58 -6.53 2.17 4.78
CA ARG A 58 -7.01 1.46 5.97
C ARG A 58 -5.85 1.10 6.91
N LYS A 59 -4.73 0.58 6.39
CA LYS A 59 -3.56 0.26 7.22
C LYS A 59 -3.00 1.50 7.90
N ARG A 60 -2.83 2.60 7.18
CA ARG A 60 -2.37 3.89 7.74
C ARG A 60 -3.30 4.43 8.82
N LEU A 61 -4.62 4.32 8.59
CA LEU A 61 -5.63 4.74 9.57
C LEU A 61 -5.52 3.90 10.85
N VAL A 62 -5.42 2.58 10.72
CA VAL A 62 -5.27 1.66 11.86
C VAL A 62 -3.99 1.94 12.64
N GLU A 63 -2.87 2.20 11.96
CA GLU A 63 -1.60 2.57 12.60
C GLU A 63 -1.70 3.90 13.34
N THR A 64 -2.36 4.89 12.73
CA THR A 64 -2.58 6.20 13.36
C THR A 64 -3.41 6.04 14.63
N ILE A 65 -4.51 5.27 14.58
CA ILE A 65 -5.35 4.97 15.76
C ILE A 65 -4.56 4.21 16.84
N LYS A 66 -3.71 3.25 16.45
CA LYS A 66 -2.82 2.55 17.39
C LYS A 66 -1.79 3.48 18.02
N GLY A 67 -1.26 4.45 17.26
CA GLY A 67 -0.31 5.45 17.78
C GLY A 67 -0.97 6.47 18.72
N LEU A 68 -2.24 6.81 18.47
CA LEU A 68 -3.04 7.70 19.32
C LEU A 68 -3.63 7.00 20.55
N ARG A 69 -3.52 5.67 20.65
CA ARG A 69 -3.96 4.91 21.82
C ARG A 69 -3.12 5.34 23.02
N GLY A 70 -3.74 6.05 23.97
CA GLY A 70 -3.12 6.32 25.26
C GLY A 70 -2.73 5.03 25.99
N LYS A 71 -1.68 5.09 26.83
CA LYS A 71 -1.34 3.97 27.72
C LYS A 71 -2.57 3.60 28.54
N SER A 72 -2.89 2.31 28.61
CA SER A 72 -3.92 1.79 29.51
C SER A 72 -3.68 2.34 30.91
N ARG A 73 -4.68 3.02 31.50
CA ARG A 73 -4.59 3.61 32.84
C ARG A 73 -4.69 2.55 33.97
N GLY A 74 -4.58 1.27 33.64
CA GLY A 74 -4.63 0.17 34.61
C GLY A 74 -3.88 -1.08 34.14
N THR A 75 -3.33 -1.81 35.10
CA THR A 75 -2.70 -3.14 34.94
C THR A 75 -3.70 -4.28 34.96
N LYS A 76 -4.96 -4.02 35.34
CA LYS A 76 -6.02 -5.03 35.38
C LYS A 76 -6.58 -5.26 33.99
N ASP A 77 -6.66 -6.54 33.60
CA ASP A 77 -7.33 -6.94 32.37
C ASP A 77 -8.82 -6.57 32.45
N SER A 78 -9.33 -6.01 31.35
CA SER A 78 -10.73 -5.64 31.15
C SER A 78 -11.71 -6.76 31.54
N VAL A 79 -11.36 -8.01 31.27
CA VAL A 79 -12.17 -9.18 31.61
C VAL A 79 -12.22 -9.40 33.12
N LYS A 80 -11.10 -9.20 33.82
CA LYS A 80 -11.00 -9.35 35.27
C LYS A 80 -11.81 -8.27 36.00
N VAL A 81 -11.74 -7.01 35.55
CA VAL A 81 -12.56 -5.92 36.09
C VAL A 81 -14.06 -6.21 35.92
N LEU A 82 -14.46 -6.74 34.75
CA LEU A 82 -15.86 -7.12 34.51
C LEU A 82 -16.32 -8.29 35.38
N ARG A 83 -15.42 -9.22 35.73
CA ARG A 83 -15.71 -10.33 36.65
C ARG A 83 -15.83 -9.87 38.10
N GLU A 84 -14.92 -9.00 38.56
CA GLU A 84 -14.98 -8.35 39.87
C GLU A 84 -16.30 -7.58 40.03
N LEU A 85 -16.69 -6.76 39.04
CA LEU A 85 -17.94 -6.00 39.07
C LEU A 85 -19.21 -6.87 39.07
N ARG A 86 -19.13 -8.07 38.47
CA ARG A 86 -20.24 -9.05 38.49
C ARG A 86 -20.22 -9.95 39.73
N GLY A 87 -19.24 -9.80 40.63
CA GLY A 87 -19.14 -10.58 41.86
C GLY A 87 -18.66 -12.02 41.68
N TYR A 88 -17.97 -12.35 40.58
CA TYR A 88 -17.43 -13.70 40.34
C TYR A 88 -16.12 -13.98 41.09
N GLU A 89 -15.41 -12.96 41.57
CA GLU A 89 -14.18 -13.09 42.34
C GLU A 89 -14.33 -12.27 43.64
N LEU A 90 -14.49 -12.97 44.77
CA LEU A 90 -14.31 -12.47 46.14
C LEU A 90 -12.92 -12.90 46.63
#